data_AF-A0A9P5Y5N9-F1
#
_entry.id   AF-A0A9P5Y5N9-F1
#
_cell.length_a   1.000
_cell.length_b   1.000
_cell.length_c   1.000
_cell.angle_alpha   90.00
_cell.angle_beta   90.00
_cell.angle_gamma   90.00
#
_symmetry.space_group_name_H-M   'P 1'
#
loop_
_entity.id
_entity.type
_entity.pdbx_description
1 polymer ?
#
loop_
_entity_poly.entity_id
_entity_poly.type
_entity_poly.pdbx_seq_one_letter_code
_entity_poly.pdbx_strand_id
1 'polypeptide(L)'
;TPLVATGDWTKDLVHLAKTAELKKHALTLQLHTAHILSAHASLQEKSKAIQDIREQKNKLESERTRLLNALREINEDRDKTDLMESTIDKECNDLRAKITQLTDGEYAVAKSDVDRLRQELGQPPLPSLQSTLEEKASQYLNERRLNGNESQSQSASSSGGSAKRAITELAHVDGQPAGKRPRGRPRGSKN
;
A
#
# COMPACT_ATOMS: atom_id res chain seq x y z
N THR A 1 -95.28 1.64 -48.13
CA THR A 1 -95.02 0.36 -47.43
C THR A 1 -93.87 0.59 -46.46
N PRO A 2 -94.02 0.32 -45.15
CA PRO A 2 -92.97 0.64 -44.19
C PRO A 2 -91.77 -0.30 -44.40
N LEU A 3 -90.55 0.25 -44.35
CA LEU A 3 -89.32 -0.54 -44.35
C LEU A 3 -89.23 -1.27 -42.99
N VAL A 4 -89.67 -2.51 -42.96
CA VAL A 4 -89.34 -3.44 -41.88
C VAL A 4 -87.89 -3.84 -42.09
N ALA A 5 -87.02 -3.51 -41.13
CA ALA A 5 -85.61 -3.90 -41.16
C ALA A 5 -85.50 -5.43 -41.21
N THR A 6 -85.16 -5.98 -42.38
CA THR A 6 -84.99 -7.41 -42.64
C THR A 6 -83.61 -7.91 -42.22
N GLY A 7 -83.22 -7.62 -40.97
CA GLY A 7 -81.95 -8.06 -40.39
C GLY A 7 -82.13 -8.36 -38.90
N ASP A 8 -81.56 -9.46 -38.42
CA ASP A 8 -81.66 -9.93 -37.04
C ASP A 8 -80.77 -9.07 -36.11
N TRP A 9 -81.16 -7.81 -35.94
CA TRP A 9 -80.44 -6.77 -35.19
C TRP A 9 -80.05 -7.19 -33.77
N THR A 10 -80.81 -8.11 -33.18
CA THR A 10 -80.54 -8.70 -31.87
C THR A 10 -79.23 -9.48 -31.87
N LYS A 11 -78.93 -10.24 -32.94
CA LYS A 11 -77.66 -10.96 -33.07
C LYS A 11 -76.48 -10.01 -33.26
N ASP A 12 -76.66 -8.96 -34.06
CA ASP A 12 -75.62 -7.94 -34.28
C ASP A 12 -75.29 -7.19 -33.00
N LEU A 13 -76.30 -6.86 -32.19
CA LEU A 13 -76.11 -6.23 -30.89
C LEU A 13 -75.35 -7.14 -29.91
N VAL A 14 -75.72 -8.43 -29.84
CA VAL A 14 -75.02 -9.43 -29.02
C VAL A 14 -73.58 -9.62 -29.49
N HIS A 15 -73.33 -9.65 -30.81
CA HIS A 15 -71.97 -9.72 -31.35
C HIS A 15 -71.15 -8.49 -30.98
N LEU A 16 -71.71 -7.29 -31.12
CA LEU A 16 -71.03 -6.05 -30.76
C LEU A 16 -70.67 -6.02 -29.27
N ALA A 17 -71.59 -6.43 -28.40
CA ALA A 17 -71.34 -6.53 -26.95
C ALA A 17 -70.20 -7.51 -26.64
N LYS A 18 -70.23 -8.72 -27.22
CA LYS A 18 -69.16 -9.72 -27.05
C LYS A 18 -67.81 -9.22 -27.60
N THR A 19 -67.80 -8.52 -28.72
CA THR A 19 -66.58 -7.91 -29.27
C THR A 19 -66.04 -6.81 -28.35
N ALA A 20 -66.91 -5.97 -27.76
CA ALA A 20 -66.50 -4.95 -26.81
C ALA A 20 -65.90 -5.57 -25.53
N GLU A 21 -66.54 -6.61 -25.01
CA GLU A 21 -66.06 -7.35 -23.83
C GLU A 21 -64.72 -8.05 -24.11
N LEU A 22 -64.58 -8.72 -25.27
CA LEU A 22 -63.32 -9.32 -25.70
C LEU A 22 -62.20 -8.27 -25.78
N LYS A 23 -62.45 -7.10 -26.37
CA LYS A 23 -61.48 -6.01 -26.46
C LYS A 23 -61.07 -5.50 -25.08
N LYS A 24 -62.02 -5.36 -24.16
CA LYS A 24 -61.75 -5.00 -22.76
C LYS A 24 -60.81 -6.02 -22.10
N HIS A 25 -61.12 -7.32 -22.20
CA HIS A 25 -60.27 -8.37 -21.64
C HIS A 25 -58.88 -8.44 -22.29
N ALA A 26 -58.81 -8.28 -23.62
CA ALA A 26 -57.54 -8.24 -24.34
C ALA A 26 -56.66 -7.07 -23.86
N LEU A 27 -57.24 -5.89 -23.67
CA LEU A 27 -56.51 -4.73 -23.16
C LEU A 27 -56.03 -4.95 -21.73
N THR A 28 -56.89 -5.48 -20.85
CA THR A 28 -56.50 -5.81 -19.47
C THR A 28 -55.35 -6.82 -19.44
N LEU A 29 -55.41 -7.86 -20.28
CA LEU A 29 -54.34 -8.84 -20.41
C LEU A 29 -53.04 -8.18 -20.89
N GLN A 30 -53.10 -7.34 -21.91
CA GLN A 30 -51.93 -6.63 -22.44
C GLN A 30 -51.28 -5.74 -21.38
N LEU A 31 -52.07 -5.04 -20.57
CA LEU A 31 -51.59 -4.21 -19.48
C LEU A 31 -50.90 -5.04 -18.39
N HIS A 32 -51.51 -6.16 -17.98
CA HIS A 32 -50.87 -7.08 -17.03
C HIS A 32 -49.58 -7.68 -17.59
N THR A 33 -49.55 -8.07 -18.87
CA THR A 33 -48.34 -8.55 -19.52
C THR A 33 -47.23 -7.50 -19.49
N ALA A 34 -47.54 -6.24 -19.82
CA ALA A 34 -46.57 -5.14 -19.75
C ALA A 34 -46.02 -4.94 -18.33
N HIS A 35 -46.88 -4.97 -17.32
CA HIS A 35 -46.46 -4.87 -15.92
C HIS A 35 -45.56 -6.04 -15.48
N ILE A 36 -45.89 -7.27 -15.87
CA ILE A 36 -45.08 -8.46 -15.58
C ILE A 36 -43.70 -8.33 -16.23
N LEU A 37 -43.63 -7.92 -17.50
CA LEU A 37 -42.36 -7.74 -18.20
C LEU A 37 -41.49 -6.66 -17.56
N SER A 38 -42.09 -5.53 -17.17
CA SER A 38 -41.37 -4.45 -16.48
C SER A 38 -40.86 -4.88 -15.11
N ALA A 39 -41.67 -5.62 -14.34
CA ALA A 39 -41.27 -6.16 -13.05
C ALA A 39 -40.15 -7.20 -13.20
N HIS A 40 -40.20 -8.04 -14.24
CA HIS A 40 -39.17 -9.02 -14.53
C HIS A 40 -37.84 -8.35 -14.89
N ALA A 41 -37.84 -7.34 -15.75
CA ALA A 41 -36.64 -6.57 -16.07
C ALA A 41 -36.01 -5.94 -14.81
N SER A 42 -36.84 -5.34 -13.96
CA SER A 42 -36.40 -4.75 -12.69
C SER A 42 -35.83 -5.79 -11.73
N LEU A 43 -36.42 -6.99 -11.68
CA LEU A 43 -35.95 -8.10 -10.86
C LEU A 43 -34.58 -8.60 -11.33
N GLN A 44 -34.38 -8.73 -12.64
CA GLN A 44 -33.09 -9.15 -13.21
C GLN A 44 -31.98 -8.13 -12.92
N GLU A 45 -32.27 -6.84 -13.10
CA GLU A 45 -31.32 -5.77 -12.79
C GLU A 45 -30.91 -5.79 -11.31
N LYS A 46 -31.89 -5.88 -10.39
CA LYS A 46 -31.62 -5.95 -8.94
C LYS A 46 -30.87 -7.21 -8.56
N SER A 47 -31.18 -8.35 -9.18
CA SER A 47 -30.49 -9.61 -8.92
C SER A 47 -29.02 -9.55 -9.33
N LYS A 48 -28.72 -8.94 -10.49
CA LYS A 48 -27.35 -8.66 -10.92
C LYS A 48 -26.64 -7.72 -9.97
N ALA A 49 -27.27 -6.61 -9.58
CA ALA A 49 -26.68 -5.68 -8.62
C ALA A 49 -26.36 -6.34 -7.27
N ILE A 50 -27.22 -7.24 -6.78
CA ILE A 50 -26.96 -8.03 -5.57
C ILE A 50 -25.73 -8.93 -5.75
N GLN A 51 -25.57 -9.57 -6.90
CA GLN A 51 -24.40 -10.39 -7.19
C GLN A 51 -23.13 -9.55 -7.19
N ASP A 52 -23.12 -8.42 -7.92
CA ASP A 52 -21.98 -7.52 -8.01
C ASP A 52 -21.56 -7.01 -6.61
N ILE A 53 -22.53 -6.64 -5.76
CA ILE A 53 -22.27 -6.21 -4.37
C ILE A 53 -21.67 -7.35 -3.53
N ARG A 54 -22.15 -8.59 -3.68
CA ARG A 54 -21.62 -9.75 -2.96
C ARG A 54 -20.16 -10.03 -3.35
N GLU A 55 -19.84 -9.95 -4.63
CA GLU A 55 -18.48 -10.12 -5.13
C GLU A 55 -17.54 -9.02 -4.61
N GLN A 56 -17.98 -7.76 -4.62
CA GLN A 56 -17.23 -6.66 -4.02
C GLN A 56 -16.99 -6.86 -2.52
N LYS A 57 -18.01 -7.30 -1.78
CA LYS A 57 -17.88 -7.61 -0.34
C LYS A 57 -16.82 -8.69 -0.11
N ASN A 58 -16.88 -9.81 -0.85
CA ASN A 58 -15.91 -10.90 -0.71
C ASN A 58 -14.48 -10.46 -1.01
N LYS A 59 -14.29 -9.56 -1.99
CA LYS A 59 -12.99 -8.98 -2.30
C LYS A 59 -12.47 -8.13 -1.15
N LEU A 60 -13.31 -7.26 -0.58
CA LEU A 60 -12.93 -6.43 0.58
C LEU A 60 -12.61 -7.27 1.81
N GLU A 61 -13.34 -8.36 2.04
CA GLU A 61 -13.13 -9.28 3.17
C GLU A 61 -11.80 -10.05 3.04
N SER A 62 -11.44 -10.40 1.80
CA SER A 62 -10.14 -11.00 1.47
C SER A 62 -8.98 -10.02 1.70
N GLU A 63 -9.13 -8.77 1.24
CA GLU A 63 -8.15 -7.70 1.46
C GLU A 63 -7.99 -7.37 2.95
N ARG A 64 -9.10 -7.30 3.70
CA ARG A 64 -9.08 -7.13 5.16
C ARG A 64 -8.25 -8.22 5.83
N THR A 65 -8.46 -9.47 5.44
CA THR A 65 -7.70 -10.61 5.97
C THR A 65 -6.21 -10.49 5.65
N ARG A 66 -5.86 -10.14 4.40
CA ARG A 66 -4.46 -9.91 4.00
C ARG A 66 -3.79 -8.81 4.82
N LEU A 67 -4.48 -7.68 5.02
CA LEU A 67 -3.94 -6.55 5.78
C LEU A 67 -3.77 -6.89 7.27
N LEU A 68 -4.69 -7.65 7.86
CA LEU A 68 -4.56 -8.12 9.24
C LEU A 68 -3.35 -9.04 9.42
N ASN A 69 -3.09 -9.93 8.45
CA ASN A 69 -1.91 -10.79 8.48
C ASN A 69 -0.62 -9.98 8.35
N ALA A 70 -0.57 -9.02 7.43
CA ALA A 70 0.58 -8.13 7.28
C ALA A 70 0.85 -7.29 8.54
N LEU A 71 -0.21 -6.81 9.20
CA LEU A 71 -0.07 -6.08 10.47
C LEU A 71 0.47 -6.99 11.58
N ARG A 72 0.05 -8.25 11.62
CA ARG A 72 0.59 -9.23 12.57
C ARG A 72 2.08 -9.44 12.35
N GLU A 73 2.52 -9.66 11.11
CA GLU A 73 3.94 -9.82 10.75
C GLU A 73 4.78 -8.61 11.16
N ILE A 74 4.30 -7.38 10.88
CA ILE A 74 5.00 -6.15 11.30
C ILE A 74 5.15 -6.07 12.81
N ASN A 75 4.13 -6.45 13.57
CA ASN A 75 4.22 -6.46 15.04
C ASN A 75 5.22 -7.50 15.54
N GLU A 76 5.24 -8.70 14.95
CA GLU A 76 6.22 -9.75 15.28
C GLU A 76 7.66 -9.29 14.99
N ASP A 77 7.89 -8.65 13.84
CA ASP A 77 9.20 -8.12 13.46
C ASP A 77 9.65 -6.95 14.37
N ARG A 78 8.70 -6.10 14.79
CA ARG A 78 8.97 -5.04 15.77
C ARG A 78 9.41 -5.65 17.10
N ASP A 79 8.64 -6.61 17.64
CA ASP A 79 8.94 -7.23 18.92
C ASP A 79 10.31 -7.95 18.90
N LYS A 80 10.66 -8.56 17.75
CA LYS A 80 11.99 -9.13 17.53
C LYS A 80 13.10 -8.07 17.53
N THR A 81 12.86 -6.93 16.88
CA THR A 81 13.80 -5.82 16.83
C THR A 81 14.01 -5.22 18.22
N ASP A 82 12.94 -5.02 18.99
CA ASP A 82 13.00 -4.51 20.37
C ASP A 82 13.82 -5.45 21.28
N LEU A 83 13.66 -6.77 21.10
CA LEU A 83 14.46 -7.76 21.83
C LEU A 83 15.95 -7.70 21.44
N MET A 84 16.25 -7.55 20.15
CA MET A 84 17.62 -7.40 19.66
C MET A 84 18.26 -6.11 20.18
N GLU A 85 17.53 -4.99 20.15
CA GLU A 85 17.97 -3.70 20.70
C GLU A 85 18.30 -3.84 22.19
N SER A 86 17.37 -4.40 22.99
CA SER A 86 17.63 -4.63 24.41
C SER A 86 18.83 -5.52 24.67
N THR A 87 19.14 -6.45 23.77
CA THR A 87 20.29 -7.37 23.92
C THR A 87 21.59 -6.62 23.64
N ILE A 88 21.65 -5.89 22.53
CA ILE A 88 22.81 -5.10 22.13
C ILE A 88 23.08 -3.98 23.15
N ASP A 89 22.05 -3.36 23.72
CA ASP A 89 22.20 -2.34 24.75
C ASP A 89 22.84 -2.90 26.03
N LYS A 90 22.44 -4.11 26.45
CA LYS A 90 23.06 -4.80 27.59
C LYS A 90 24.52 -5.10 27.30
N GLU A 91 24.82 -5.69 26.14
CA GLU A 91 26.19 -5.98 25.73
C GLU A 91 27.05 -4.71 25.65
N CYS A 92 26.51 -3.61 25.12
CA CYS A 92 27.18 -2.33 25.08
C CYS A 92 27.48 -1.79 26.49
N ASN A 93 26.54 -1.91 27.41
CA ASN A 93 26.72 -1.49 28.80
C ASN A 93 27.75 -2.36 29.53
N ASP A 94 27.72 -3.67 29.31
CA ASP A 94 28.70 -4.62 29.87
C ASP A 94 30.11 -4.34 29.34
N LEU A 95 30.24 -4.08 28.03
CA LEU A 95 31.52 -3.70 27.42
C LEU A 95 32.04 -2.37 27.96
N ARG A 96 31.18 -1.34 28.10
CA ARG A 96 31.56 -0.07 28.72
C ARG A 96 32.03 -0.27 30.15
N ALA A 97 31.30 -1.03 30.96
CA ALA A 97 31.67 -1.35 32.33
C ALA A 97 33.02 -2.06 32.40
N LYS A 98 33.25 -3.04 31.51
CA LYS A 98 34.52 -3.77 31.42
C LYS A 98 35.67 -2.87 30.99
N ILE A 99 35.47 -1.96 30.03
CA ILE A 99 36.47 -0.98 29.62
C ILE A 99 36.85 -0.08 30.79
N THR A 100 35.87 0.46 31.53
CA THR A 100 36.11 1.27 32.72
C THR A 100 36.90 0.49 33.77
N GLN A 101 36.47 -0.75 34.08
CA GLN A 101 37.14 -1.60 35.06
C GLN A 101 38.61 -1.86 34.70
N LEU A 102 38.91 -2.18 33.43
CA LEU A 102 40.27 -2.43 32.98
C LEU A 102 41.11 -1.15 32.98
N THR A 103 40.54 -0.05 32.50
CA THR A 103 41.22 1.25 32.37
C THR A 103 41.63 1.80 33.72
N ASP A 104 40.71 1.78 34.70
CA ASP A 104 40.93 2.37 36.02
C ASP A 104 41.65 1.41 36.99
N GLY A 105 41.62 0.11 36.70
CA GLY A 105 42.25 -0.93 37.51
C GLY A 105 43.63 -1.32 37.00
N GLU A 106 43.70 -2.52 36.43
CA GLU A 106 44.96 -3.19 36.07
C GLU A 106 45.80 -2.40 35.06
N TYR A 107 45.16 -1.75 34.08
CA TYR A 107 45.88 -0.96 33.07
C TYR A 107 46.57 0.25 33.68
N ALA A 108 45.88 1.02 34.55
CA ALA A 108 46.45 2.21 35.18
C ALA A 108 47.68 1.87 36.03
N VAL A 109 47.60 0.79 36.83
CA VAL A 109 48.73 0.30 37.64
C VAL A 109 49.89 -0.11 36.75
N ALA A 110 49.65 -0.96 35.74
CA ALA A 110 50.68 -1.41 34.82
C ALA A 110 51.33 -0.25 34.05
N LYS A 111 50.54 0.73 33.60
CA LYS A 111 51.06 1.91 32.91
C LYS A 111 51.98 2.72 33.82
N SER A 112 51.58 2.96 35.06
CA SER A 112 52.38 3.68 36.05
C SER A 112 53.72 2.99 36.31
N ASP A 113 53.72 1.66 36.47
CA ASP A 113 54.95 0.89 36.69
C ASP A 113 55.88 0.93 35.47
N VAL A 114 55.34 0.81 34.25
CA VAL A 114 56.14 0.89 33.01
C VAL A 114 56.72 2.29 32.83
N ASP A 115 55.92 3.35 33.06
CA ASP A 115 56.40 4.72 32.94
C ASP A 115 57.50 5.03 33.97
N ARG A 116 57.38 4.51 35.20
CA ARG A 116 58.43 4.60 36.22
C ARG A 116 59.73 3.93 35.77
N LEU A 117 59.67 2.68 35.30
CA LEU A 117 60.84 1.95 34.80
C LEU A 117 61.48 2.64 33.58
N ARG A 118 60.67 3.20 32.69
CA ARG A 118 61.17 3.98 31.55
C ARG A 118 61.91 5.23 32.00
N GLN A 119 61.38 5.93 32.99
CA GLN A 119 62.03 7.09 33.57
C GLN A 119 63.37 6.72 34.22
N GLU A 120 63.45 5.59 34.94
CA GLU A 120 64.70 5.06 35.50
C GLU A 120 65.74 4.73 34.40
N LEU A 121 65.29 4.32 33.21
CA LEU A 121 66.13 4.03 32.04
C LEU A 121 66.39 5.25 31.13
N GLY A 122 65.89 6.44 31.48
CA GLY A 122 66.02 7.66 30.67
C GLY A 122 65.17 7.69 29.39
N GLN A 123 64.15 6.85 29.29
CA GLN A 123 63.20 6.81 28.17
C GLN A 123 61.94 7.65 28.46
N PRO A 124 61.28 8.23 27.43
CA PRO A 124 60.03 8.96 27.60
C PRO A 124 58.85 8.03 27.97
N PRO A 125 57.84 8.55 28.67
CA PRO A 125 56.66 7.77 29.07
C PRO A 125 55.86 7.29 27.85
N LEU A 126 55.07 6.25 28.04
CA LEU A 126 54.18 5.72 26.99
C LEU A 126 53.06 6.72 26.65
N PRO A 127 52.61 6.75 25.37
CA PRO A 127 51.45 7.52 24.96
C PRO A 127 50.19 7.10 25.74
N SER A 128 49.21 8.01 25.81
CA SER A 128 47.97 7.75 26.53
C SER A 128 47.11 6.71 25.79
N LEU A 129 46.30 5.96 26.55
CA LEU A 129 45.33 5.00 25.99
C LEU A 129 44.41 5.69 24.97
N GLN A 130 43.96 6.91 25.28
CA GLN A 130 43.13 7.72 24.41
C GLN A 130 43.79 8.01 23.06
N SER A 131 45.08 8.38 23.05
CA SER A 131 45.83 8.61 21.82
C SER A 131 45.93 7.35 20.97
N THR A 132 46.16 6.19 21.60
CA THR A 132 46.20 4.90 20.88
C THR A 132 44.82 4.50 20.32
N LEU A 133 43.74 4.78 21.05
CA LEU A 133 42.38 4.54 20.56
C LEU A 133 42.02 5.43 19.37
N GLU A 134 42.40 6.71 19.39
CA GLU A 134 42.17 7.65 18.28
C GLU A 134 42.93 7.27 17.01
N GLU A 135 44.18 6.81 17.14
CA GLU A 135 44.95 6.27 16.01
C GLU A 135 44.28 5.02 15.42
N LYS A 136 43.82 4.10 16.27
CA LYS A 136 43.11 2.90 15.84
C LYS A 136 41.76 3.21 15.18
N ALA A 137 41.00 4.15 15.72
CA ALA A 137 39.75 4.62 15.12
C ALA A 137 40.00 5.25 13.74
N SER A 138 41.06 6.04 13.62
CA SER A 138 41.48 6.65 12.35
C SER A 138 41.91 5.61 11.33
N GLN A 139 42.64 4.56 11.76
CA GLN A 139 42.99 3.42 10.91
C GLN A 139 41.76 2.67 10.42
N TYR A 140 40.81 2.35 11.31
CA TYR A 140 39.57 1.66 10.94
C TYR A 140 38.75 2.48 9.92
N LEU A 141 38.63 3.79 10.12
CA LEU A 141 37.96 4.68 9.16
C LEU A 141 38.70 4.76 7.82
N ASN A 142 40.03 4.73 7.82
CA ASN A 142 40.83 4.65 6.60
C ASN A 142 40.62 3.33 5.86
N GLU A 143 40.68 2.20 6.56
CA GLU A 143 40.44 0.87 5.99
C GLU A 143 39.03 0.78 5.41
N ARG A 144 38.02 1.27 6.13
CA ARG A 144 36.64 1.31 5.61
C ARG A 144 36.50 2.18 4.37
N ARG A 145 37.25 3.29 4.24
CA ARG A 145 37.27 4.12 3.03
C ARG A 145 37.95 3.44 1.86
N LEU A 146 39.07 2.75 2.11
CA LEU A 146 39.85 2.06 1.06
C LEU A 146 39.11 0.82 0.56
N ASN A 147 38.54 0.01 1.46
CA ASN A 147 37.79 -1.20 1.12
C ASN A 147 36.35 -0.91 0.67
N GLY A 148 35.73 0.18 1.15
CA GLY A 148 34.36 0.56 0.78
C GLY A 148 34.21 1.05 -0.67
N ASN A 149 35.32 1.36 -1.37
CA ASN A 149 35.30 1.84 -2.75
C ASN A 149 35.18 0.69 -3.79
N GLU A 150 35.45 -0.57 -3.43
CA GLU A 150 35.26 -1.72 -4.32
C GLU A 150 33.79 -2.19 -4.40
N SER A 151 33.00 -2.00 -3.34
CA SER A 151 31.60 -2.50 -3.31
C SER A 151 30.56 -1.50 -3.87
N GLN A 152 30.91 -0.22 -4.01
CA GLN A 152 30.01 0.81 -4.57
C GLN A 152 30.13 0.99 -6.09
N SER A 153 31.18 0.48 -6.73
CA SER A 153 31.35 0.57 -8.19
C SER A 153 30.61 -0.53 -8.97
N GLN A 154 30.00 -1.52 -8.29
CA GLN A 154 29.16 -2.56 -8.92
C GLN A 154 27.66 -2.45 -8.64
N SER A 155 27.23 -1.50 -7.80
CA SER A 155 25.81 -1.33 -7.41
C SER A 155 25.16 -0.06 -7.98
N ALA A 156 25.84 0.66 -8.86
CA ALA A 156 25.31 1.83 -9.59
C ALA A 156 24.55 1.49 -10.89
N SER A 157 24.18 0.23 -11.13
CA SER A 157 23.44 -0.20 -12.33
C SER A 157 22.00 -0.69 -12.09
N SER A 158 21.42 -0.51 -10.89
CA SER A 158 20.03 -0.95 -10.61
C SER A 158 19.10 0.11 -10.02
N SER A 159 19.36 1.40 -10.25
CA SER A 159 18.38 2.48 -9.99
C SER A 159 17.64 2.90 -11.27
N GLY A 160 16.89 1.96 -11.85
CA GLY A 160 16.01 2.19 -12.99
C GLY A 160 14.54 2.23 -12.59
N GLY A 161 14.04 3.44 -12.29
CA GLY A 161 12.73 3.94 -12.76
C GLY A 161 11.45 3.14 -12.44
N SER A 162 10.63 3.74 -11.59
CA SER A 162 9.18 3.51 -11.52
C SER A 162 8.49 3.57 -12.89
N ALA A 163 7.58 2.63 -13.11
CA ALA A 163 6.36 2.72 -13.91
C ALA A 163 6.45 3.27 -15.35
N LYS A 164 6.29 2.38 -16.34
CA LYS A 164 5.38 2.60 -17.48
C LYS A 164 5.02 1.28 -18.18
N ARG A 165 3.72 1.08 -18.33
CA ARG A 165 3.07 0.05 -19.17
C ARG A 165 3.62 0.13 -20.59
N ALA A 166 4.08 -1.00 -21.13
CA ALA A 166 4.17 -1.22 -22.56
C ALA A 166 2.78 -1.64 -23.05
N ILE A 167 1.99 -0.66 -23.50
CA ILE A 167 0.96 -0.87 -24.52
C ILE A 167 1.64 -0.53 -25.84
N THR A 168 1.73 -1.52 -26.71
CA THR A 168 2.20 -1.37 -28.08
C THR A 168 1.03 -0.92 -28.96
N GLU A 169 1.31 0.15 -29.70
CA GLU A 169 0.64 0.77 -30.85
C GLU A 169 -0.55 0.07 -31.52
N LEU A 170 -1.60 0.85 -31.83
CA LEU A 170 -1.84 1.35 -33.19
C LEU A 170 -2.97 2.42 -33.24
N ALA A 171 -2.67 3.48 -33.98
CA ALA A 171 -3.58 4.41 -34.69
C ALA A 171 -4.10 5.70 -34.00
N HIS A 172 -3.51 6.81 -34.47
CA HIS A 172 -4.18 7.97 -35.11
C HIS A 172 -4.59 9.22 -34.27
N VAL A 173 -3.79 10.28 -34.48
CA VAL A 173 -4.16 11.63 -34.98
C VAL A 173 -4.49 12.78 -34.01
N ASP A 174 -3.65 13.82 -34.20
CA ASP A 174 -3.77 15.27 -34.02
C ASP A 174 -3.78 15.96 -32.66
N GLY A 175 -2.89 16.98 -32.55
CA GLY A 175 -3.26 18.27 -31.95
C GLY A 175 -2.44 18.85 -30.79
N GLN A 176 -1.16 19.18 -31.02
CA GLN A 176 -0.45 20.39 -30.53
C GLN A 176 -0.19 20.64 -29.00
N PRO A 177 0.97 21.23 -28.59
CA PRO A 177 1.42 21.24 -27.20
C PRO A 177 1.21 22.59 -26.48
N ALA A 178 0.85 22.57 -25.20
CA ALA A 178 0.89 23.77 -24.36
C ALA A 178 1.33 23.47 -22.91
N GLY A 179 2.54 23.95 -22.58
CA GLY A 179 2.75 24.73 -21.35
C GLY A 179 2.81 23.99 -20.02
N LYS A 180 4.02 23.59 -19.63
CA LYS A 180 4.41 23.39 -18.22
C LYS A 180 4.22 24.71 -17.43
N ARG A 181 3.51 24.67 -16.30
CA ARG A 181 3.83 25.52 -15.14
C ARG A 181 3.63 24.73 -13.84
N PRO A 182 4.66 24.64 -12.97
CA PRO A 182 4.52 24.16 -11.60
C PRO A 182 4.17 25.34 -10.69
N ARG A 183 3.39 25.12 -9.64
CA ARG A 183 3.68 25.62 -8.28
C ARG A 183 2.55 25.29 -7.31
N GLY A 184 2.95 24.64 -6.22
CA GLY A 184 2.14 24.53 -5.02
C GLY A 184 1.91 25.89 -4.38
N ARG A 185 0.72 26.03 -3.79
CA ARG A 185 0.48 26.84 -2.60
C ARG A 185 -0.67 26.18 -1.83
N PRO A 186 -0.50 25.85 -0.53
CA PRO A 186 -1.59 25.35 0.29
C PRO A 186 -2.69 26.40 0.43
N ARG A 187 -3.95 26.01 0.27
CA ARG A 187 -5.11 26.88 0.50
C ARG A 187 -5.28 27.12 2.00
N GLY A 188 -4.83 28.29 2.46
CA GLY A 188 -5.09 28.81 3.79
C GLY A 188 -4.54 30.23 3.96
N SER A 189 -5.31 31.25 3.59
CA SER A 189 -5.17 32.60 4.15
C SER A 189 -6.48 33.38 4.03
N LYS A 190 -6.90 33.93 5.17
CA LYS A 190 -8.10 34.73 5.48
C LYS A 190 -8.48 35.80 4.44
N ASN A 191 -9.78 35.97 4.22
CA ASN A 191 -10.62 37.02 4.84
C ASN A 191 -12.08 36.58 4.81
#